data_AF-A0A0U2P0K6-F1
#
_entry.id   AF-A0A0U2P0K6-F1
#
_cell.length_a   1.000
_cell.length_b   1.000
_cell.length_c   1.000
_cell.angle_alpha   90.00
_cell.angle_beta   90.00
_cell.angle_gamma   90.00
#
_symmetry.space_group_name_H-M   'P 1'
#
loop_
_entity.id
_entity.type
_entity.pdbx_description
1 polymer ?
#
loop_
_entity_poly.entity_id
_entity_poly.type
_entity_poly.pdbx_seq_one_letter_code
_entity_poly.pdbx_strand_id
1 'polypeptide(L)' 'RLVPADLGMGPGIPDDGEHLVTFDDLGDGRTEMIIIEHGYTTDDARNLSQGGLEQCVDKMAAIFTDRA' A
#
# COMPACT_ATOMS: atom_id res chain seq x y z
N ARG A 1 10.37 18.51 4.42
CA ARG A 1 10.10 17.09 4.76
C ARG A 1 8.88 17.07 5.67
N LEU A 2 7.93 16.19 5.41
CA LEU A 2 6.77 15.96 6.28
C LEU A 2 7.13 14.82 7.22
N VAL A 3 6.98 15.02 8.52
CA VAL A 3 7.25 13.99 9.54
C VAL A 3 5.89 13.59 10.14
N PRO A 4 5.51 12.31 10.14
CA PRO A 4 4.20 11.86 10.62
C PRO A 4 3.89 12.32 12.05
N ALA A 5 4.88 12.28 12.93
CA ALA A 5 4.74 12.73 14.32
C ALA A 5 4.38 14.23 14.41
N ASP A 6 5.00 15.08 13.57
CA ASP A 6 4.71 16.52 13.51
C ASP A 6 3.31 16.82 12.96
N LEU A 7 2.72 15.87 12.24
CA LEU A 7 1.37 15.94 11.68
C LEU A 7 0.30 15.35 12.62
N GLY A 8 0.68 14.93 13.82
CA GLY A 8 -0.24 14.31 14.79
C GLY A 8 -0.68 12.90 14.42
N MET A 9 0.06 12.21 13.54
CA MET A 9 -0.21 10.82 13.24
C MET A 9 0.21 9.91 14.40
N GLY A 10 -0.41 8.72 14.48
CA GLY A 10 -0.14 7.75 15.54
C GLY A 10 1.30 7.21 15.52
N PRO A 11 1.75 6.63 16.65
CA PRO A 11 3.09 6.09 16.75
C PRO A 11 3.30 4.89 15.83
N GLY A 12 4.54 4.71 15.38
CA GLY A 12 4.98 3.55 14.60
C GLY A 12 4.80 3.66 13.09
N ILE A 13 4.43 4.84 12.60
CA ILE A 13 4.49 5.20 11.18
C ILE A 13 5.92 5.68 10.86
N PRO A 14 6.58 5.19 9.80
CA PRO A 14 7.92 5.61 9.45
C PRO A 14 7.94 7.05 8.92
N ASP A 15 9.00 7.78 9.23
CA ASP A 15 9.19 9.14 8.70
C ASP A 15 9.34 9.18 7.18
N ASP A 16 10.04 8.19 6.63
CA ASP A 16 10.19 7.97 5.19
C ASP A 16 9.59 6.59 4.87
N GLY A 17 8.48 6.57 4.13
CA GLY A 17 7.86 5.33 3.69
C GLY A 17 8.67 4.66 2.59
N GLU A 18 9.10 3.42 2.82
CA GLU A 18 9.78 2.59 1.82
C GLU A 18 8.83 1.51 1.29
N HIS A 19 8.46 1.64 0.02
CA HIS A 19 7.57 0.70 -0.67
C HIS A 19 8.31 0.04 -1.83
N LEU A 20 8.31 -1.28 -1.88
CA LEU A 20 8.72 -2.05 -3.04
C LEU A 20 7.46 -2.62 -3.70
N VAL A 21 7.24 -2.27 -4.98
CA VAL A 21 6.13 -2.77 -5.77
C VAL A 21 6.69 -3.51 -6.98
N THR A 22 6.34 -4.79 -7.12
CA THR A 22 6.70 -5.60 -8.29
C THR A 22 5.45 -6.01 -9.06
N PHE A 23 5.62 -6.12 -10.37
CA PHE A 23 4.57 -6.56 -11.29
C PHE A 23 5.12 -7.67 -12.16
N ASP A 24 4.42 -8.80 -12.18
CA ASP A 24 4.77 -9.95 -13.01
C ASP A 24 3.61 -10.25 -13.97
N ASP A 25 3.94 -10.50 -15.24
CA ASP A 25 2.98 -10.94 -16.24
C ASP A 25 2.62 -12.41 -16.01
N LEU A 26 1.32 -12.68 -15.81
CA LEU A 26 0.80 -14.03 -15.62
C LEU A 26 0.19 -14.62 -16.90
N GLY A 27 0.26 -13.91 -18.02
CA GLY A 27 -0.43 -14.25 -19.25
C GLY A 27 -1.95 -14.02 -19.18
N ASP A 28 -2.61 -14.17 -20.33
CA ASP A 28 -4.07 -13.99 -20.47
C ASP A 28 -4.58 -12.61 -19.99
N GLY A 29 -3.75 -11.57 -20.13
CA GLY A 29 -4.07 -10.21 -19.70
C GLY A 29 -4.11 -10.03 -18.17
N ARG A 30 -3.52 -10.96 -17.41
CA ARG A 30 -3.45 -10.89 -15.95
C ARG A 30 -2.07 -10.43 -15.48
N THR A 31 -2.05 -9.80 -14.32
CA THR A 31 -0.82 -9.29 -13.69
C THR A 31 -0.84 -9.65 -12.21
N GLU A 32 0.25 -10.21 -11.71
CA GLU A 32 0.50 -10.31 -10.28
C GLU A 32 1.15 -9.01 -9.82
N MET A 33 0.65 -8.45 -8.71
CA MET A 33 1.24 -7.29 -8.08
C MET A 33 1.57 -7.64 -6.62
N ILE A 34 2.82 -7.44 -6.23
CA ILE A 34 3.28 -7.62 -4.85
C ILE A 34 3.73 -6.27 -4.32
N ILE A 35 3.25 -5.91 -3.12
CA ILE A 35 3.60 -4.68 -2.44
C ILE A 35 4.22 -5.05 -1.09
N ILE A 36 5.41 -4.53 -0.81
CA ILE A 36 6.11 -4.69 0.45
C ILE A 36 6.38 -3.31 1.04
N GLU A 37 5.84 -3.06 2.24
CA GLU A 37 6.04 -1.82 2.99
C GLU A 37 6.97 -2.07 4.17
N HIS A 38 7.94 -1.18 4.38
CA HIS A 38 8.92 -1.31 5.46
C HIS A 38 8.82 -0.17 6.47
N GLY A 39 9.37 -0.39 7.67
CA GLY A 39 9.61 0.66 8.66
C GLY A 39 8.50 0.89 9.68
N TYR A 40 7.34 0.22 9.55
CA TYR A 40 6.35 0.23 10.62
C TYR A 40 6.89 -0.43 11.88
N THR A 41 6.73 0.22 13.04
CA THR A 41 7.22 -0.30 14.34
C THR A 41 6.11 -0.75 15.28
N THR A 42 4.85 -0.59 14.87
CA THR A 42 3.67 -1.08 15.60
C THR A 42 2.75 -1.86 14.66
N ASP A 43 2.10 -2.90 15.20
CA ASP A 43 1.12 -3.68 14.46
C ASP A 43 -0.09 -2.83 14.04
N ASP A 44 -0.52 -1.90 14.88
CA ASP A 44 -1.66 -1.03 14.58
C ASP A 44 -1.37 -0.12 13.38
N ALA A 45 -0.18 0.49 13.30
CA ALA A 45 0.20 1.33 12.17
C ALA A 45 0.32 0.51 10.87
N ARG A 46 0.93 -0.70 10.95
CA ARG A 46 0.99 -1.63 9.81
C ARG A 46 -0.41 -2.03 9.35
N ASN A 47 -1.28 -2.44 10.28
CA ASN A 47 -2.65 -2.89 9.96
C ASN A 47 -3.49 -1.78 9.34
N LEU A 48 -3.33 -0.54 9.84
CA LEU A 48 -3.99 0.62 9.26
C LEU A 48 -3.53 0.86 7.82
N SER A 49 -2.22 0.76 7.55
CA SER A 49 -1.67 0.89 6.20
C SER A 49 -2.21 -0.21 5.28
N GLN A 50 -2.14 -1.47 5.73
CA GLN A 50 -2.64 -2.63 4.98
C GLN A 50 -4.12 -2.46 4.60
N GLY A 51 -4.99 -2.08 5.55
CA GLY A 51 -6.42 -1.89 5.27
C GLY A 51 -6.68 -0.72 4.31
N GLY A 52 -5.83 0.31 4.31
CA GLY A 52 -5.88 1.38 3.32
C GLY A 52 -5.44 0.90 1.92
N LEU A 53 -4.40 0.09 1.86
CA LEU A 53 -3.89 -0.49 0.62
C LEU A 53 -4.89 -1.46 -0.03
N GLU A 54 -5.51 -2.33 0.76
CA GLU A 54 -6.55 -3.25 0.30
C GLU A 54 -7.70 -2.47 -0.38
N GLN A 55 -8.14 -1.37 0.22
CA GLN A 55 -9.15 -0.49 -0.39
C GLN A 55 -8.66 0.18 -1.69
N CYS A 56 -7.38 0.51 -1.80
CA CYS A 56 -6.81 1.03 -3.05
C CYS A 56 -6.85 -0.03 -4.15
N VAL A 57 -6.54 -1.29 -3.83
CA VAL A 57 -6.61 -2.42 -4.77
C VAL A 57 -8.04 -2.70 -5.20
N ASP A 58 -9.01 -2.67 -4.29
CA ASP A 58 -10.44 -2.82 -4.62
C ASP A 58 -10.90 -1.75 -5.62
N LYS A 59 -10.49 -0.49 -5.40
CA LYS A 59 -10.82 0.62 -6.32
C LYS A 59 -10.16 0.43 -7.68
N MET A 60 -8.91 -0.02 -7.72
CA MET A 60 -8.23 -0.33 -8.98
C MET A 60 -8.95 -1.44 -9.74
N ALA A 61 -9.35 -2.53 -9.05
CA ALA A 61 -10.12 -3.60 -9.66
C ALA A 61 -11.42 -3.08 -10.30
N ALA A 62 -12.13 -2.17 -9.61
CA ALA A 62 -13.32 -1.52 -10.16
C ALA A 62 -13.03 -0.67 -11.41
N ILE A 63 -11.93 0.11 -11.42
CA ILE A 63 -11.55 0.97 -12.55
C ILE A 63 -11.11 0.15 -13.77
N PHE A 64 -10.37 -0.94 -13.56
CA PHE A 64 -9.81 -1.74 -14.66
C PHE A 64 -10.81 -2.76 -15.21
N THR A 65 -11.76 -3.24 -14.41
CA THR A 65 -12.83 -4.12 -14.89
C THR A 65 -13.80 -3.38 -15.82
N ASP A 66 -14.03 -2.09 -15.59
CA ASP A 66 -14.94 -1.26 -16.42
C ASP A 66 -14.33 -0.86 -17.79
N ARG A 67 -13.06 -1.22 -18.03
CA ARG A 67 -12.29 -0.89 -19.24
C ARG A 67 -11.85 -2.11 -20.06
N ALA A 68 -12.30 -3.31 -19.69
CA ALA A 68 -11.99 -4.58 -20.35
C ALA A 68 -13.05 -4.99 -21.40
#